data_AF-A6HUV3-F1
#
_entry.id   AF-A6HUV3-F1
#
_cell.length_a   1.000
_cell.length_b   1.000
_cell.length_c   1.000
_cell.angle_alpha   90.00
_cell.angle_beta   90.00
_cell.angle_gamma   90.00
#
_symmetry.space_group_name_H-M   'P 1'
#
loop_
_entity.id
_entity.type
_entity.pdbx_description
1 polymer ?
#
loop_
_entity_poly.entity_id
_entity_poly.type
_entity_poly.pdbx_seq_one_letter_code
_entity_poly.pdbx_strand_id
1 'polypeptide(L)'
;MGSRLLLVCLLVSRSVAEVSEHCSHMIGNGHLQILQQLIDSQMETACLIEYKFVDQEQLDDPVCYLKKAFVLVQVIIEETMRFKDNTPNANATERLQELSMKLNSCFIKDYKEQNEACVQTYKESPLRLLEKIKNFFNETKNFLEKDWNIFSKNCNDSFAKCSSRGSSIQDPQTSAFVFWVLGIILVLLAVGGLLFYSWKRRSHRDPRTLDSSVGRPEGSSLAQDEDRQVELPV
;
A
#
# COMPACT_ATOMS: atom_id res chain seq x y z
N MET A 1 -45.00 -38.78 -14.58
CA MET A 1 -43.70 -38.09 -14.51
C MET A 1 -43.88 -36.68 -13.96
N GLY A 2 -44.20 -36.53 -12.67
CA GLY A 2 -44.48 -35.21 -12.07
C GLY A 2 -43.74 -34.94 -10.75
N SER A 3 -43.29 -36.00 -10.07
CA SER A 3 -42.65 -35.87 -8.75
C SER A 3 -41.14 -35.54 -8.82
N ARG A 4 -40.47 -35.86 -9.93
CA ARG A 4 -39.03 -35.58 -10.10
C ARG A 4 -38.69 -34.14 -10.48
N LEU A 5 -39.64 -33.35 -11.00
CA LEU A 5 -39.40 -31.93 -11.32
C LEU A 5 -39.44 -31.05 -10.06
N LEU A 6 -40.27 -31.40 -9.07
CA LEU A 6 -40.39 -30.65 -7.81
C LEU A 6 -39.14 -30.76 -6.93
N LEU A 7 -38.43 -31.91 -6.99
CA LEU A 7 -37.15 -32.07 -6.29
C LEU A 7 -36.03 -31.21 -6.88
N VAL A 8 -36.07 -30.94 -8.19
CA VAL A 8 -35.04 -30.12 -8.86
C VAL A 8 -35.25 -28.62 -8.58
N CYS A 9 -36.49 -28.14 -8.44
CA CYS A 9 -36.75 -26.74 -8.08
C CYS A 9 -36.34 -26.38 -6.63
N LEU A 10 -36.39 -27.34 -5.70
CA LEU A 10 -35.99 -27.10 -4.31
C LEU A 10 -34.47 -27.09 -4.08
N LEU A 11 -33.68 -27.60 -5.04
CA LEU A 11 -32.21 -27.61 -4.95
C LEU A 11 -31.54 -26.39 -5.60
N VAL A 12 -32.28 -25.55 -6.32
CA VAL A 12 -31.74 -24.35 -7.00
C VAL A 12 -31.96 -23.05 -6.20
N SER A 13 -32.69 -23.10 -5.08
CA SER A 13 -33.11 -21.88 -4.35
C SER A 13 -32.24 -21.51 -3.14
N ARG A 14 -30.99 -22.00 -3.03
CA ARG A 14 -30.12 -21.64 -1.91
C ARG A 14 -28.69 -21.28 -2.35
N SER A 15 -28.51 -20.07 -2.88
CA SER A 15 -27.18 -19.42 -2.88
C SER A 15 -27.20 -17.92 -3.21
N VAL A 16 -28.29 -17.19 -2.93
CA VAL A 16 -28.23 -15.72 -2.91
C VAL A 16 -28.40 -15.28 -1.47
N ALA A 17 -27.32 -14.69 -0.97
CA ALA A 17 -27.05 -14.46 0.44
C ALA A 17 -28.11 -13.58 1.12
N GLU A 18 -28.49 -14.01 2.32
CA GLU A 18 -29.33 -13.34 3.31
C GLU A 18 -28.56 -12.16 3.95
N VAL A 19 -28.08 -11.21 3.13
CA VAL A 19 -27.26 -10.05 3.55
C VAL A 19 -28.10 -8.78 3.72
N SER A 20 -29.39 -8.79 3.39
CA SER A 20 -30.03 -7.58 2.83
C SER A 20 -30.84 -6.67 3.78
N GLU A 21 -30.66 -6.72 5.10
CA GLU A 21 -31.23 -5.67 6.00
C GLU A 21 -30.44 -5.50 7.31
N HIS A 22 -29.53 -6.41 7.63
CA HIS A 22 -28.88 -6.45 8.94
C HIS A 22 -28.08 -5.18 9.28
N CYS A 23 -27.54 -4.48 8.26
CA CYS A 23 -26.69 -3.30 8.45
C CYS A 23 -27.43 -2.07 9.00
N SER A 24 -28.72 -1.90 8.74
CA SER A 24 -29.49 -0.68 9.09
C SER A 24 -29.54 -0.40 10.59
N HIS A 25 -29.47 -1.45 11.41
CA HIS A 25 -29.63 -1.37 12.87
C HIS A 25 -28.39 -1.86 13.64
N MET A 26 -27.25 -2.09 12.98
CA MET A 26 -26.03 -2.53 13.66
C MET A 26 -25.52 -1.50 14.67
N ILE A 27 -25.55 -0.22 14.32
CA ILE A 27 -25.08 0.87 15.17
C ILE A 27 -26.26 1.42 15.98
N GLY A 28 -26.51 0.84 17.15
CA GLY A 28 -27.48 1.37 18.11
C GLY A 28 -27.00 2.61 18.89
N ASN A 29 -27.94 3.34 19.49
CA ASN A 29 -27.66 4.49 20.36
C ASN A 29 -26.79 4.13 21.57
N GLY A 30 -26.86 2.88 22.05
CA GLY A 30 -26.00 2.39 23.14
C GLY A 30 -24.51 2.48 22.79
N HIS A 31 -24.12 2.23 21.54
CA HIS A 31 -22.74 2.38 21.09
C HIS A 31 -22.30 3.85 21.10
N LEU A 32 -23.18 4.75 20.68
CA LEU A 32 -22.90 6.20 20.72
C LEU A 32 -22.79 6.72 22.15
N GLN A 33 -23.56 6.16 23.09
CA GLN A 33 -23.46 6.48 24.50
C GLN A 33 -22.15 5.97 25.12
N ILE A 34 -21.66 4.80 24.72
CA ILE A 34 -20.33 4.29 25.11
C ILE A 34 -19.24 5.27 24.67
N LEU A 35 -19.27 5.73 23.41
CA LEU A 35 -18.33 6.73 22.90
C LEU A 35 -18.42 8.06 23.66
N GLN A 36 -19.63 8.49 24.02
CA GLN A 36 -19.81 9.68 24.84
C GLN A 36 -19.18 9.51 26.24
N GLN A 37 -19.37 8.37 26.88
CA GLN A 37 -18.76 8.08 28.19
C GLN A 37 -17.23 8.04 28.12
N LEU A 38 -16.67 7.52 27.02
CA LEU A 38 -15.23 7.57 26.78
C LEU A 38 -14.73 9.02 26.69
N ILE A 39 -15.46 9.90 25.99
CA ILE A 39 -15.14 11.33 25.88
C ILE A 39 -15.25 12.00 27.25
N ASP A 40 -16.37 11.82 27.96
CA ASP A 40 -16.66 12.48 29.24
C ASP A 40 -15.70 12.05 30.36
N SER A 41 -15.09 10.87 30.23
CA SER A 41 -14.09 10.37 31.19
C SER A 41 -12.66 10.81 30.86
N GLN A 42 -12.42 11.51 29.75
CA GLN A 42 -11.11 12.08 29.46
C GLN A 42 -10.83 13.30 30.31
N MET A 43 -9.59 13.40 30.80
CA MET A 43 -9.10 14.63 31.40
C MET A 43 -8.88 15.69 30.32
N GLU A 44 -9.35 16.91 30.54
CA GLU A 44 -9.00 18.06 29.71
C GLU A 44 -7.50 18.37 29.85
N THR A 45 -6.77 18.36 28.73
CA THR A 45 -5.32 18.50 28.73
C THR A 45 -4.82 19.15 27.44
N ALA A 46 -3.67 19.83 27.53
CA ALA A 46 -2.94 20.35 26.36
C ALA A 46 -2.11 19.27 25.63
N CYS A 47 -2.14 18.02 26.10
CA CYS A 47 -1.44 16.90 25.46
C CYS A 47 -1.96 16.69 24.03
N LEU A 48 -1.02 16.50 23.09
CA LEU A 48 -1.31 16.21 21.69
C LEU A 48 -0.75 14.83 21.34
N ILE A 49 -1.49 14.10 20.52
CA ILE A 49 -1.12 12.82 19.93
C ILE A 49 -1.11 12.93 18.41
N GLU A 50 -0.29 12.12 17.77
CA GLU A 50 -0.22 12.02 16.32
C GLU A 50 -0.93 10.75 15.85
N TYR A 51 -1.83 10.88 14.89
CA TYR A 51 -2.58 9.76 14.32
C TYR A 51 -2.95 10.04 12.86
N LYS A 52 -3.10 8.98 12.06
CA LYS A 52 -3.54 9.08 10.67
C LYS A 52 -5.07 9.07 10.59
N PHE A 53 -5.65 10.01 9.85
CA PHE A 53 -7.09 10.05 9.58
C PHE A 53 -7.39 10.58 8.19
N VAL A 54 -8.64 10.44 7.75
CA VAL A 54 -9.06 10.90 6.42
C VAL A 54 -8.98 12.43 6.34
N ASP A 55 -8.40 12.93 5.26
CA ASP A 55 -8.41 14.36 4.94
C ASP A 55 -9.72 14.73 4.23
N GLN A 56 -10.59 15.43 4.97
CA GLN A 56 -11.88 15.89 4.47
C GLN A 56 -11.75 16.92 3.34
N GLU A 57 -10.64 17.67 3.24
CA GLU A 57 -10.42 18.62 2.15
C GLU A 57 -10.09 17.91 0.83
N GLN A 58 -9.48 16.73 0.91
CA GLN A 58 -9.14 15.91 -0.26
C GLN A 58 -10.28 14.98 -0.69
N LEU A 59 -11.13 14.56 0.25
CA LEU A 59 -12.22 13.61 0.01
C LEU A 59 -13.56 14.16 0.50
N ASP A 60 -14.25 14.84 -0.40
CA ASP A 60 -15.50 15.57 -0.18
C ASP A 60 -16.75 14.67 -0.24
N ASP A 61 -16.71 13.58 -1.02
CA ASP A 61 -17.82 12.63 -1.10
C ASP A 61 -18.06 11.95 0.26
N PRO A 62 -19.21 12.18 0.92
CA PRO A 62 -19.42 11.75 2.31
C PRO A 62 -19.45 10.23 2.47
N VAL A 63 -19.96 9.50 1.48
CA VAL A 63 -19.99 8.03 1.51
C VAL A 63 -18.57 7.47 1.40
N CYS A 64 -17.78 7.97 0.44
CA CYS A 64 -16.39 7.55 0.29
C CYS A 64 -15.51 7.99 1.46
N TYR A 65 -15.75 9.16 2.03
CA TYR A 65 -15.10 9.62 3.26
C TYR A 65 -15.33 8.63 4.40
N LEU A 66 -16.57 8.23 4.65
CA LEU A 66 -16.89 7.25 5.70
C LEU A 66 -16.33 5.85 5.39
N LYS A 67 -16.38 5.39 4.13
CA LYS A 67 -15.73 4.12 3.75
C LYS A 67 -14.23 4.14 4.05
N LYS A 68 -13.55 5.25 3.74
CA LYS A 68 -12.14 5.43 4.03
C LYS A 68 -11.85 5.53 5.52
N ALA A 69 -12.68 6.27 6.25
CA ALA A 69 -12.57 6.46 7.68
C ALA A 69 -12.77 5.14 8.42
N PHE A 70 -13.68 4.27 7.98
CA PHE A 70 -13.93 2.99 8.64
C PHE A 70 -12.67 2.13 8.79
N VAL A 71 -11.82 2.07 7.76
CA VAL A 71 -10.54 1.35 7.82
C VAL A 71 -9.60 1.95 8.86
N LEU A 72 -9.50 3.29 8.92
CA LEU A 72 -8.64 3.99 9.88
C LEU A 72 -9.20 3.93 11.30
N VAL A 73 -10.51 3.98 11.47
CA VAL A 73 -11.19 3.86 12.76
C VAL A 73 -10.92 2.49 13.37
N GLN A 74 -10.94 1.41 12.60
CA GLN A 74 -10.55 0.09 13.09
C GLN A 74 -9.14 0.09 13.69
N VAL A 75 -8.17 0.64 12.96
CA VAL A 75 -6.79 0.77 13.43
C VAL A 75 -6.69 1.66 14.67
N ILE A 76 -7.41 2.78 14.72
CA ILE A 76 -7.41 3.69 15.88
C ILE A 76 -7.96 3.01 17.14
N ILE A 77 -9.10 2.32 17.02
CA ILE A 77 -9.72 1.62 18.16
C ILE A 77 -8.78 0.50 18.64
N GLU A 78 -8.12 -0.19 17.73
CA GLU A 78 -7.18 -1.25 18.07
C GLU A 78 -5.90 -0.69 18.69
N GLU A 79 -5.20 0.23 18.03
CA GLU A 79 -3.84 0.61 18.38
C GLU A 79 -3.75 1.84 19.30
N THR A 80 -4.69 2.78 19.19
CA THR A 80 -4.60 4.09 19.86
C THR A 80 -5.46 4.19 21.11
N MET A 81 -6.69 3.66 21.09
CA MET A 81 -7.64 3.74 22.21
C MET A 81 -7.31 2.71 23.31
N ARG A 82 -6.14 2.84 23.94
CA ARG A 82 -5.67 1.90 24.95
C ARG A 82 -6.07 2.33 26.36
N PHE A 83 -6.75 1.44 27.06
CA PHE A 83 -7.10 1.58 28.48
C PHE A 83 -6.56 0.40 29.26
N LYS A 84 -6.36 0.58 30.56
CA LYS A 84 -5.94 -0.50 31.45
C LYS A 84 -6.98 -1.63 31.43
N ASP A 85 -6.51 -2.87 31.34
CA ASP A 85 -7.37 -4.06 31.29
C ASP A 85 -8.37 -4.11 32.46
N ASN A 86 -9.53 -4.72 32.19
CA ASN A 86 -10.63 -4.89 33.15
C ASN A 86 -11.21 -3.57 33.70
N THR A 87 -10.93 -2.43 33.07
CA THR A 87 -11.60 -1.16 33.38
C THR A 87 -12.88 -0.98 32.54
N PRO A 88 -13.82 -0.12 32.97
CA PRO A 88 -15.00 0.22 32.17
C PRO A 88 -14.65 0.72 30.76
N ASN A 89 -13.60 1.54 30.63
CA ASN A 89 -13.18 2.09 29.34
C ASN A 89 -12.51 1.05 28.43
N ALA A 90 -11.80 0.07 29.00
CA ALA A 90 -11.27 -1.07 28.24
C ALA A 90 -12.40 -1.94 27.67
N ASN A 91 -13.39 -2.30 28.49
CA ASN A 91 -14.57 -3.07 28.05
C ASN A 91 -15.40 -2.28 27.02
N ALA A 92 -15.55 -0.97 27.22
CA ALA A 92 -16.17 -0.08 26.23
C ALA A 92 -15.46 -0.12 24.87
N THR A 93 -14.13 -0.09 24.87
CA THR A 93 -13.33 -0.16 23.64
C THR A 93 -13.45 -1.52 22.97
N GLU A 94 -13.43 -2.62 23.73
CA GLU A 94 -13.65 -3.98 23.23
C GLU A 94 -15.01 -4.12 22.52
N ARG A 95 -16.09 -3.59 23.11
CA ARG A 95 -17.41 -3.56 22.46
C ARG A 95 -17.42 -2.78 21.14
N LEU A 96 -16.64 -1.69 21.05
CA LEU A 96 -16.50 -0.93 19.80
C LEU A 96 -15.68 -1.71 18.76
N GLN A 97 -14.69 -2.50 19.17
CA GLN A 97 -13.96 -3.41 18.28
C GLN A 97 -14.89 -4.50 17.74
N GLU A 98 -15.68 -5.15 18.60
CA GLU A 98 -16.67 -6.15 18.19
C GLU A 98 -17.69 -5.57 17.20
N LEU A 99 -18.19 -4.35 17.45
CA LEU A 99 -19.08 -3.65 16.53
C LEU A 99 -18.39 -3.41 15.18
N SER A 100 -17.15 -2.95 15.20
CA SER A 100 -16.37 -2.69 13.98
C SER A 100 -16.17 -3.96 13.16
N MET A 101 -15.91 -5.09 13.82
CA MET A 101 -15.83 -6.39 13.14
C MET A 101 -17.15 -6.80 12.50
N LYS A 102 -18.29 -6.60 13.19
CA LYS A 102 -19.63 -6.90 12.63
C LYS A 102 -19.95 -6.04 11.41
N LEU A 103 -19.52 -4.77 11.42
CA LEU A 103 -19.72 -3.83 10.33
C LEU A 103 -18.91 -4.16 9.06
N ASN A 104 -17.88 -5.01 9.13
CA ASN A 104 -17.07 -5.36 7.94
C ASN A 104 -17.91 -5.91 6.78
N SER A 105 -19.03 -6.59 7.05
CA SER A 105 -19.92 -7.09 5.99
C SER A 105 -20.72 -5.99 5.29
N CYS A 106 -20.88 -4.82 5.92
CA CYS A 106 -21.61 -3.67 5.37
C CYS A 106 -20.73 -2.79 4.48
N PHE A 107 -19.40 -2.85 4.65
CA PHE A 107 -18.44 -2.07 3.88
C PHE A 107 -17.76 -2.95 2.82
N ILE A 108 -18.28 -2.94 1.59
CA ILE A 108 -17.67 -3.70 0.48
C ILE A 108 -16.32 -3.08 0.12
N LYS A 109 -15.26 -3.90 0.16
CA LYS A 109 -13.90 -3.49 -0.17
C LYS A 109 -13.78 -3.05 -1.62
N ASP A 110 -13.06 -1.96 -1.84
CA ASP A 110 -12.74 -1.47 -3.17
C ASP A 110 -11.52 -2.24 -3.74
N TYR A 111 -11.56 -2.64 -5.01
CA TYR A 111 -10.52 -3.47 -5.65
C TYR A 111 -9.10 -2.89 -5.63
N LYS A 112 -8.98 -1.56 -5.45
CA LYS A 112 -7.70 -0.85 -5.29
C LYS A 112 -7.68 -0.20 -3.92
N GLU A 113 -7.33 -0.97 -2.89
CA GLU A 113 -7.04 -0.44 -1.55
C GLU A 113 -5.82 0.51 -1.64
N GLN A 114 -6.05 1.77 -2.00
CA GLN A 114 -5.05 2.83 -1.97
C GLN A 114 -4.93 3.31 -0.52
N ASN A 115 -4.37 2.47 0.36
CA ASN A 115 -4.47 2.65 1.81
C ASN A 115 -4.01 4.02 2.32
N GLU A 116 -3.06 4.66 1.63
CA GLU A 116 -2.54 5.99 2.00
C GLU A 116 -3.20 7.18 1.26
N ALA A 117 -3.99 6.94 0.20
CA ALA A 117 -4.67 8.03 -0.51
C ALA A 117 -5.72 8.70 0.38
N CYS A 118 -5.85 10.03 0.30
CA CYS A 118 -6.80 10.81 1.11
C CYS A 118 -6.57 10.71 2.63
N VAL A 119 -5.38 10.30 3.08
CA VAL A 119 -5.03 10.18 4.49
C VAL A 119 -3.97 11.20 4.84
N GLN A 120 -4.12 11.87 5.98
CA GLN A 120 -3.10 12.75 6.54
C GLN A 120 -2.86 12.46 8.01
N THR A 121 -1.70 12.89 8.50
CA THR A 121 -1.36 12.83 9.92
C THR A 121 -1.91 14.07 10.62
N TYR A 122 -2.76 13.85 11.61
CA TYR A 122 -3.27 14.87 12.50
C TYR A 122 -2.45 14.90 13.78
N LYS A 123 -2.24 16.11 14.32
CA LYS A 123 -1.63 16.34 15.65
C LYS A 123 -2.63 17.09 16.52
N GLU A 124 -3.42 16.35 17.27
CA GLU A 124 -4.57 16.89 18.03
C GLU A 124 -4.67 16.23 19.41
N SER A 125 -5.57 16.70 20.27
CA SER A 125 -5.77 16.11 21.60
C SER A 125 -6.49 14.75 21.53
N PRO A 126 -6.31 13.86 22.53
CA PRO A 126 -7.07 12.61 22.61
C PRO A 126 -8.59 12.80 22.62
N LEU A 127 -9.07 13.90 23.23
CA LEU A 127 -10.48 14.26 23.23
C LEU A 127 -10.98 14.51 21.80
N ARG A 128 -10.19 15.24 20.99
CA ARG A 128 -10.55 15.52 19.59
C ARG A 128 -10.57 14.26 18.72
N LEU A 129 -9.66 13.32 18.97
CA LEU A 129 -9.68 12.00 18.35
C LEU A 129 -11.00 11.29 18.66
N LEU A 130 -11.39 11.18 19.94
CA LEU A 130 -12.62 10.50 20.35
C LEU A 130 -13.87 11.17 19.77
N GLU A 131 -13.91 12.50 19.67
CA GLU A 131 -14.99 13.23 18.99
C GLU A 131 -15.10 12.83 17.51
N LYS A 132 -13.98 12.71 16.79
CA LYS A 132 -13.99 12.24 15.39
C LYS A 132 -14.49 10.81 15.27
N ILE A 133 -14.10 9.91 16.19
CA ILE A 133 -14.60 8.52 16.21
C ILE A 133 -16.10 8.49 16.49
N LYS A 134 -16.58 9.27 17.47
CA LYS A 134 -18.02 9.39 17.76
C LYS A 134 -18.80 9.90 16.54
N ASN A 135 -18.32 10.96 15.90
CA ASN A 135 -18.96 11.52 14.71
C ASN A 135 -18.97 10.52 13.56
N PHE A 136 -17.89 9.77 13.35
CA PHE A 136 -17.84 8.70 12.37
C PHE A 136 -18.97 7.66 12.57
N PHE A 137 -19.12 7.13 13.79
CA PHE A 137 -20.18 6.14 14.07
C PHE A 137 -21.58 6.76 13.96
N ASN A 138 -21.76 8.01 14.38
CA ASN A 138 -23.03 8.71 14.26
C ASN A 138 -23.45 8.91 12.79
N GLU A 139 -22.54 9.39 11.95
CA GLU A 139 -22.82 9.58 10.52
C GLU A 139 -23.05 8.23 9.82
N THR A 140 -22.22 7.23 10.13
CA THR A 140 -22.37 5.88 9.59
C THR A 140 -23.74 5.29 9.92
N LYS A 141 -24.19 5.43 11.18
CA LYS A 141 -25.54 5.06 11.61
C LYS A 141 -26.61 5.76 10.76
N ASN A 142 -26.51 7.08 10.61
CA ASN A 142 -27.48 7.88 9.86
C ASN A 142 -27.57 7.48 8.38
N PHE A 143 -26.45 7.08 7.76
CA PHE A 143 -26.43 6.58 6.39
C PHE A 143 -27.05 5.17 6.29
N LEU A 144 -26.68 4.24 7.19
CA LEU A 144 -27.19 2.87 7.20
C LEU A 144 -28.69 2.78 7.51
N GLU A 145 -29.21 3.66 8.37
CA GLU A 145 -30.65 3.74 8.67
C GLU A 145 -31.47 4.16 7.45
N LYS A 146 -30.89 4.91 6.51
CA LYS A 146 -31.56 5.36 5.28
C LYS A 146 -31.41 4.36 4.15
N ASP A 147 -30.21 3.80 3.98
CA ASP A 147 -29.87 2.82 2.96
C ASP A 147 -28.82 1.86 3.52
N TRP A 148 -29.25 0.65 3.85
CA TRP A 148 -28.38 -0.39 4.43
C TRP A 148 -27.25 -0.81 3.50
N ASN A 149 -27.39 -0.58 2.19
CA ASN A 149 -26.42 -0.96 1.16
C ASN A 149 -25.58 0.22 0.66
N ILE A 150 -25.68 1.40 1.29
CA ILE A 150 -25.02 2.64 0.84
C ILE A 150 -23.50 2.50 0.68
N PHE A 151 -22.85 1.70 1.53
CA PHE A 151 -21.40 1.47 1.52
C PHE A 151 -20.94 0.39 0.53
N SER A 152 -21.85 -0.14 -0.31
CA SER A 152 -21.50 -0.90 -1.51
C SER A 152 -20.96 -0.03 -2.65
N LYS A 153 -21.13 1.30 -2.55
CA LYS A 153 -20.63 2.28 -3.52
C LYS A 153 -19.14 2.09 -3.78
N ASN A 154 -18.76 2.05 -5.05
CA ASN A 154 -17.35 2.02 -5.48
C ASN A 154 -16.72 3.40 -5.34
N CYS A 155 -15.63 3.48 -4.59
CA CYS A 155 -14.94 4.74 -4.28
C CYS A 155 -13.55 4.88 -4.91
N ASN A 156 -13.18 3.98 -5.83
CA ASN A 156 -11.87 4.00 -6.49
C ASN A 156 -11.55 5.34 -7.17
N ASP A 157 -12.52 5.92 -7.88
CA ASP A 157 -12.32 7.19 -8.60
C ASP A 157 -12.19 8.37 -7.64
N SER A 158 -12.93 8.35 -6.52
CA SER A 158 -12.80 9.35 -5.46
C SER A 158 -11.43 9.25 -4.79
N PHE A 159 -10.95 8.05 -4.49
CA PHE A 159 -9.64 7.84 -3.88
C PHE A 159 -8.49 8.23 -4.81
N ALA A 160 -8.60 7.93 -6.11
CA ALA A 160 -7.59 8.29 -7.09
C ALA A 160 -7.37 9.80 -7.24
N LYS A 161 -8.40 10.62 -6.98
CA LYS A 161 -8.32 12.10 -7.02
C LYS A 161 -7.49 12.69 -5.88
N CYS A 162 -7.33 11.98 -4.76
CA CYS A 162 -6.51 12.47 -3.65
C CYS A 162 -5.01 12.34 -3.96
N SER A 163 -4.62 11.24 -4.61
CA SER A 163 -3.22 10.94 -4.97
C SER A 163 -2.61 11.95 -5.95
N SER A 164 -3.43 12.62 -6.78
CA SER A 164 -2.95 13.67 -7.69
C SER A 164 -2.64 14.99 -6.99
N ARG A 165 -3.32 15.30 -5.87
CA ARG A 165 -3.10 16.53 -5.09
C ARG A 165 -1.90 16.48 -4.15
N GLY A 166 -1.47 15.29 -3.73
CA GLY A 166 -0.25 15.09 -2.92
C GLY A 166 1.08 15.22 -3.68
N SER A 167 1.05 15.40 -5.01
CA SER A 167 2.24 15.42 -5.87
C SER A 167 3.02 16.74 -5.93
N SER A 168 2.67 17.74 -5.11
CA SER A 168 3.46 18.98 -5.00
C SER A 168 4.58 18.92 -3.96
N ILE A 169 4.79 17.79 -3.29
CA ILE A 169 6.00 17.55 -2.49
C ILE A 169 6.85 16.54 -3.26
N GLN A 170 7.90 17.07 -3.88
CA GLN A 170 8.86 16.33 -4.68
C GLN A 170 9.68 15.41 -3.75
N ASP A 171 9.29 14.14 -3.63
CA ASP A 171 10.04 13.15 -2.88
C ASP A 171 11.47 13.01 -3.45
N PRO A 172 12.53 13.34 -2.69
CA PRO A 172 13.91 13.30 -3.20
C PRO A 172 14.39 11.91 -3.62
N GLN A 173 13.73 10.85 -3.12
CA GLN A 173 14.17 9.48 -3.32
C GLN A 173 13.79 8.90 -4.69
N THR A 174 12.66 9.32 -5.29
CA THR A 174 12.26 8.85 -6.63
C THR A 174 13.14 9.46 -7.72
N SER A 175 13.56 10.72 -7.52
CA SER A 175 14.54 11.42 -8.35
C SER A 175 15.88 10.69 -8.40
N ALA A 176 16.44 10.32 -7.24
CA ALA A 176 17.73 9.64 -7.16
C ALA A 176 17.74 8.28 -7.89
N PHE A 177 16.64 7.51 -7.79
CA PHE A 177 16.54 6.20 -8.44
C PHE A 177 16.50 6.31 -9.98
N VAL A 178 15.77 7.30 -10.51
CA VAL A 178 15.72 7.57 -11.96
C VAL A 178 17.09 7.99 -12.49
N PHE A 179 17.81 8.85 -11.76
CA PHE A 179 19.17 9.24 -12.14
C PHE A 179 20.17 8.07 -12.11
N TRP A 180 20.05 7.17 -11.13
CA TRP A 180 20.88 5.95 -11.07
C TRP A 180 20.62 5.02 -12.26
N VAL A 181 19.36 4.77 -12.60
CA VAL A 181 18.99 3.91 -13.74
C VAL A 181 19.45 4.52 -15.07
N LEU A 182 19.24 5.83 -15.26
CA LEU A 182 19.73 6.54 -16.45
C LEU A 182 21.27 6.52 -16.55
N GLY A 183 21.98 6.64 -15.43
CA GLY A 183 23.43 6.51 -15.38
C GLY A 183 23.92 5.14 -15.81
N ILE A 184 23.29 4.06 -15.32
CA ILE A 184 23.63 2.68 -15.71
C ILE A 184 23.39 2.48 -17.22
N ILE A 185 22.27 2.97 -17.75
CA ILE A 185 21.95 2.86 -19.19
C ILE A 185 23.01 3.57 -20.04
N LEU A 186 23.43 4.78 -19.66
CA LEU A 186 24.48 5.54 -20.37
C LEU A 186 25.82 4.81 -20.36
N VAL A 187 26.23 4.22 -19.23
CA VAL A 187 27.47 3.44 -19.14
C VAL A 187 27.40 2.19 -20.02
N LEU A 188 26.28 1.46 -20.00
CA LEU A 188 26.09 0.27 -20.84
C LEU A 188 26.11 0.62 -22.33
N LEU A 189 25.51 1.75 -22.74
CA LEU A 189 25.55 2.23 -24.12
C LEU A 189 26.97 2.65 -24.53
N ALA A 190 27.72 3.33 -23.64
CA ALA A 190 29.09 3.73 -23.92
C ALA A 190 30.03 2.52 -24.05
N VAL A 191 29.98 1.59 -23.09
CA VAL A 191 30.81 0.37 -23.11
C VAL A 191 30.41 -0.55 -24.26
N GLY A 192 29.10 -0.77 -24.46
CA GLY A 192 28.58 -1.55 -25.59
C GLY A 192 28.94 -0.95 -26.94
N GLY A 193 28.83 0.38 -27.08
CA GLY A 193 29.25 1.12 -28.26
C GLY A 193 30.75 1.03 -28.53
N LEU A 194 31.59 1.12 -27.49
CA LEU A 194 33.05 0.97 -27.61
C LEU A 194 33.45 -0.46 -28.02
N LEU A 195 32.81 -1.47 -27.43
CA LEU A 195 33.02 -2.88 -27.77
C LEU A 195 32.57 -3.16 -29.22
N PHE A 196 31.42 -2.65 -29.63
CA PHE A 196 30.94 -2.79 -31.00
C PHE A 196 31.84 -2.05 -32.00
N TYR A 197 32.29 -0.84 -31.66
CA TYR A 197 33.23 -0.08 -32.49
C TYR A 197 34.57 -0.81 -32.63
N SER A 198 35.12 -1.33 -31.54
CA SER A 198 36.39 -2.08 -31.56
C SER A 198 36.27 -3.41 -32.32
N TRP A 199 35.16 -4.13 -32.17
CA TRP A 199 34.86 -5.34 -32.94
C TRP A 199 34.73 -5.04 -34.44
N LYS A 200 33.95 -4.02 -34.81
CA LYS A 200 33.78 -3.58 -36.20
C LYS A 200 35.09 -3.08 -36.82
N ARG A 201 35.91 -2.37 -36.05
CA ARG A 201 37.24 -1.89 -36.49
C ARG A 201 38.22 -3.04 -36.71
N ARG A 202 38.11 -4.12 -35.93
CA ARG A 202 38.89 -5.35 -36.14
C ARG A 202 38.44 -6.11 -37.39
N SER A 203 37.12 -6.17 -37.63
CA SER A 203 36.55 -6.81 -38.82
C SER A 203 36.84 -6.08 -40.14
N HIS A 204 37.15 -4.79 -40.11
CA HIS A 204 37.47 -4.00 -41.32
C HIS A 204 38.97 -3.94 -41.65
N ARG A 205 39.84 -4.55 -40.84
CA ARG A 205 41.29 -4.55 -41.05
C ARG A 205 41.74 -5.89 -41.65
N ASP A 206 41.21 -6.19 -42.83
CA ASP A 206 41.77 -7.18 -43.77
C ASP A 206 41.44 -6.79 -45.21
N PRO A 207 42.39 -6.25 -45.99
CA PRO A 207 42.46 -6.43 -47.42
C PRO A 207 43.48 -7.53 -47.76
N ARG A 208 43.02 -8.53 -48.51
CA ARG A 208 43.79 -9.66 -49.02
C ARG A 208 45.16 -9.26 -49.60
N THR A 209 46.20 -9.97 -49.19
CA THR A 209 47.36 -10.28 -50.05
C THR A 209 47.48 -11.80 -50.17
N LEU A 210 47.22 -12.26 -51.37
CA LEU A 210 47.51 -13.57 -51.92
C LEU A 210 49.03 -13.69 -52.07
N ASP A 211 49.69 -14.70 -51.49
CA ASP A 211 50.44 -15.67 -52.28
C ASP A 211 50.96 -16.87 -51.46
N SER A 212 51.14 -17.94 -52.23
CA SER A 212 51.55 -19.31 -51.97
C SER A 212 52.74 -19.55 -51.03
N SER A 213 52.70 -20.69 -50.33
CA SER A 213 53.67 -21.80 -50.52
C SER A 213 54.12 -22.46 -49.20
N VAL A 214 53.71 -23.72 -49.05
CA VAL A 214 54.52 -24.88 -48.62
C VAL A 214 55.35 -24.80 -47.32
N GLY A 215 55.12 -25.79 -46.45
CA GLY A 215 56.23 -26.50 -45.80
C GLY A 215 56.37 -26.33 -44.29
N ARG A 216 55.94 -27.35 -43.55
CA ARG A 216 56.42 -27.75 -42.21
C ARG A 216 57.63 -28.70 -42.41
N PRO A 217 58.43 -29.07 -41.39
CA PRO A 217 59.08 -28.37 -40.27
C PRO A 217 60.63 -28.43 -40.37
N GLU A 218 61.37 -27.96 -39.37
CA GLU A 218 62.56 -28.58 -38.73
C GLU A 218 63.61 -27.55 -38.24
N GLY A 219 64.20 -27.82 -37.07
CA GLY A 219 65.52 -27.29 -36.66
C GLY A 219 65.58 -26.57 -35.30
N SER A 220 66.13 -27.27 -34.29
CA SER A 220 67.17 -26.88 -33.31
C SER A 220 67.64 -25.40 -33.25
N SER A 221 68.21 -24.83 -32.18
CA SER A 221 68.58 -25.16 -30.79
C SER A 221 69.33 -23.93 -30.25
N LEU A 222 69.28 -23.70 -28.92
CA LEU A 222 70.34 -23.15 -28.05
C LEU A 222 71.12 -21.87 -28.44
N ALA A 223 71.04 -20.87 -27.55
CA ALA A 223 72.17 -20.21 -26.86
C ALA A 223 71.61 -18.96 -26.13
N GLN A 224 71.58 -18.95 -24.79
CA GLN A 224 72.68 -18.51 -23.92
C GLN A 224 72.88 -16.99 -24.00
N ASP A 225 72.43 -16.26 -22.97
CA ASP A 225 73.41 -15.58 -22.12
C ASP A 225 72.82 -15.24 -20.75
N GLU A 226 73.68 -15.42 -19.76
CA GLU A 226 73.51 -15.37 -18.32
C GLU A 226 74.31 -14.14 -17.84
N ASP A 227 73.77 -13.30 -16.95
CA ASP A 227 74.48 -12.55 -15.89
C ASP A 227 73.67 -11.31 -15.46
N ARG A 228 73.69 -10.83 -14.22
CA ARG A 228 74.16 -11.31 -12.91
C ARG A 228 73.70 -10.27 -11.89
N GLN A 229 73.58 -10.75 -10.65
CA GLN A 229 73.78 -10.02 -9.38
C GLN A 229 72.67 -9.12 -8.83
N VAL A 230 71.98 -9.78 -7.90
CA VAL A 230 71.46 -9.39 -6.58
C VAL A 230 72.48 -8.61 -5.71
N GLU A 231 71.99 -7.61 -4.97
CA GLU A 231 72.22 -7.30 -3.53
C GLU A 231 71.64 -5.89 -3.22
N LEU A 232 71.13 -5.49 -2.05
CA LEU A 232 71.39 -5.67 -0.59
C LEU A 232 70.16 -5.07 0.18
N PRO A 233 70.08 -4.98 1.53
CA PRO A 233 70.94 -5.51 2.62
C PRO A 233 70.18 -6.20 3.78
N VAL A 234 70.87 -7.02 4.60
CA VAL A 234 71.12 -6.88 6.06
C VAL A 234 72.30 -7.77 6.43
#